data_AF-G8YHS2-F1
#
_entry.id   AF-G8YHS2-F1
#
_cell.length_a   1.000
_cell.length_b   1.000
_cell.length_c   1.000
_cell.angle_alpha   90.00
_cell.angle_beta   90.00
_cell.angle_gamma   90.00
#
_symmetry.space_group_name_H-M   'P 1'
#
loop_
_entity.id
_entity.type
_entity.pdbx_description
1 polymer ?
#
loop_
_entity_poly.entity_id
_entity_poly.type
_entity_poly.pdbx_seq_one_letter_code
_entity_poly.pdbx_strand_id
1 'polypeptide(L)'
;MLIKLLSLIALWITVASSASMSMRYCKVSGYLLENQIYFTGSKMVNEYHLVLCIDGKFIYDTRFPSIPWGTKFAFGDRTLAIARSKRYATRKKPIFPPYAPVAGIFDVGGPDPIPLAPLQSRPITEYWIEIKSSRLIAHVPILETPIISSDNWYANFSVTESYSYSPEVKPVVTAT
;
A
#
# COMPACT_ATOMS: atom_id res chain seq x y z
N MET A 1 12.38 -44.78 27.05
CA MET A 1 11.58 -43.53 27.18
C MET A 1 12.13 -42.37 26.34
N LEU A 2 13.45 -42.22 26.19
CA LEU A 2 14.08 -41.12 25.43
C LEU A 2 13.66 -41.03 23.94
N ILE A 3 13.47 -42.17 23.28
CA ILE A 3 13.16 -42.24 21.83
C ILE A 3 11.73 -41.74 21.53
N LYS A 4 10.77 -41.95 22.44
CA LYS A 4 9.39 -41.44 22.28
C LYS A 4 9.29 -39.91 22.48
N LEU A 5 10.19 -39.34 23.28
CA LEU A 5 10.24 -37.89 23.50
C LEU A 5 10.83 -37.16 22.28
N LEU A 6 11.86 -37.75 21.65
CA LEU A 6 12.46 -37.23 20.41
C LEU A 6 11.50 -37.31 19.22
N SER A 7 10.69 -38.38 19.12
CA SER A 7 9.69 -38.49 18.04
C SER A 7 8.53 -37.50 18.19
N LEU A 8 8.13 -37.18 19.42
CA LEU A 8 7.14 -36.13 19.67
C LEU A 8 7.68 -34.74 19.32
N ILE A 9 8.94 -34.43 19.66
CA ILE A 9 9.57 -33.16 19.29
C ILE A 9 9.73 -33.04 17.77
N ALA A 10 10.15 -34.12 17.09
CA ALA A 10 10.26 -34.14 15.63
C ALA A 10 8.90 -33.95 14.93
N LEU A 11 7.81 -34.47 15.51
CA LEU A 11 6.45 -34.30 15.00
C LEU A 11 5.93 -32.86 15.22
N TRP A 12 6.30 -32.21 16.32
CA TRP A 12 6.01 -30.77 16.53
C TRP A 12 6.79 -29.87 15.57
N ILE A 13 8.03 -30.23 15.20
CA ILE A 13 8.84 -29.46 14.25
C ILE A 13 8.36 -29.65 12.80
N THR A 14 7.81 -30.82 12.43
CA THR A 14 7.29 -31.06 11.08
C THR A 14 5.88 -30.50 10.85
N VAL A 15 5.03 -30.39 11.88
CA VAL A 15 3.70 -29.76 11.73
C VAL A 15 3.79 -28.23 11.59
N ALA A 16 4.90 -27.60 11.99
CA ALA A 16 5.15 -26.19 11.70
C ALA A 16 5.54 -25.93 10.22
N SER A 17 5.78 -26.97 9.42
CA SER A 17 6.32 -26.83 8.06
C SER A 17 5.28 -26.85 6.94
N SER A 18 3.98 -26.90 7.25
CA SER A 18 2.91 -26.97 6.24
C SER A 18 1.84 -25.88 6.36
N ALA A 19 2.20 -24.75 6.97
CA ALA A 19 1.50 -23.47 6.77
C ALA A 19 2.50 -22.32 6.99
N SER A 20 3.41 -22.12 6.03
CA SER A 20 4.10 -20.83 5.89
C SER A 20 3.08 -19.79 5.38
N MET A 21 2.02 -19.55 6.14
CA MET A 21 1.38 -18.24 6.11
C MET A 21 2.46 -17.29 6.61
N SER A 22 3.09 -16.56 5.70
CA SER A 22 3.74 -15.30 6.02
C SER A 22 2.68 -14.52 6.80
N MET A 23 2.81 -14.50 8.13
CA MET A 23 1.92 -13.76 9.03
C MET A 23 2.28 -12.29 8.82
N ARG A 24 1.87 -11.75 7.68
CA ARG A 24 1.99 -10.33 7.42
C ARG A 24 1.05 -9.64 8.40
N TYR A 25 1.59 -8.73 9.19
CA TYR A 25 0.83 -8.04 10.21
C TYR A 25 -0.20 -7.10 9.56
N CYS A 26 -1.49 -7.42 9.72
CA CYS A 26 -2.60 -6.60 9.26
C CYS A 26 -3.23 -5.87 10.45
N LYS A 27 -2.83 -4.61 10.69
CA LYS A 27 -3.40 -3.78 11.77
C LYS A 27 -4.82 -3.30 11.46
N VAL A 28 -5.14 -3.13 10.18
CA VAL A 28 -6.40 -2.55 9.69
C VAL A 28 -7.02 -3.43 8.61
N SER A 29 -8.35 -3.52 8.59
CA SER A 29 -9.11 -4.08 7.47
C SER A 29 -9.17 -3.05 6.34
N GLY A 30 -8.99 -3.47 5.10
CA GLY A 30 -8.93 -2.64 3.91
C GLY A 30 -7.58 -2.74 3.21
N TYR A 31 -7.24 -1.68 2.49
CA TYR A 31 -6.03 -1.62 1.68
C TYR A 31 -4.91 -0.88 2.41
N LEU A 32 -3.69 -1.40 2.29
CA LEU A 32 -2.46 -0.79 2.78
C LEU A 32 -1.48 -0.66 1.62
N LEU A 33 -1.13 0.57 1.27
CA LEU A 33 -0.04 0.88 0.35
C LEU A 33 1.22 1.17 1.17
N GLU A 34 2.24 0.35 1.01
CA GLU A 34 3.51 0.47 1.74
C GLU A 34 4.71 0.40 0.79
N ASN A 35 5.86 0.90 1.25
CA ASN A 35 7.14 0.64 0.62
C ASN A 35 7.92 -0.37 1.47
N GLN A 36 8.31 -1.48 0.84
CA GLN A 36 9.18 -2.47 1.43
C GLN A 36 10.62 -2.23 1.00
N ILE A 37 11.51 -2.15 1.99
CA ILE A 37 12.93 -1.89 1.81
C ILE A 37 13.68 -3.10 2.35
N TYR A 38 14.51 -3.73 1.51
CA TYR A 38 15.33 -4.86 1.91
C TYR A 38 16.64 -4.90 1.13
N PHE A 39 17.61 -5.64 1.64
CA PHE A 39 18.89 -5.84 0.97
C PHE A 39 18.90 -7.15 0.18
N THR A 40 19.44 -7.08 -1.04
CA THR A 40 19.80 -8.25 -1.86
C THR A 40 21.29 -8.17 -2.16
N GLY A 41 22.10 -8.90 -1.40
CA GLY A 41 23.56 -8.72 -1.40
C GLY A 41 23.93 -7.32 -0.88
N SER A 42 24.66 -6.55 -1.68
CA SER A 42 25.05 -5.16 -1.36
C SER A 42 24.05 -4.11 -1.86
N LYS A 43 22.97 -4.51 -2.55
CA LYS A 43 22.01 -3.57 -3.13
C LYS A 43 20.79 -3.41 -2.22
N MET A 44 20.46 -2.16 -1.90
CA MET A 44 19.16 -1.81 -1.31
C MET A 44 18.11 -1.88 -2.41
N VAL A 45 17.01 -2.58 -2.14
CA VAL A 45 15.86 -2.71 -3.04
C VAL A 45 14.66 -2.08 -2.35
N ASN A 46 13.88 -1.32 -3.12
CA ASN A 46 12.64 -0.70 -2.69
C ASN A 46 11.50 -1.12 -3.62
N GLU A 47 10.47 -1.76 -3.07
CA GLU A 47 9.27 -2.16 -3.81
C GLU A 47 8.04 -1.54 -3.15
N TYR A 48 7.08 -1.07 -3.94
CA TYR A 48 5.78 -0.61 -3.44
C TYR A 48 4.82 -1.78 -3.44
N HIS A 49 4.10 -1.96 -2.35
CA HIS A 49 3.13 -3.04 -2.19
C HIS A 49 1.76 -2.48 -1.91
N LEU A 50 0.75 -2.95 -2.64
CA LEU A 50 -0.63 -2.77 -2.25
C LEU A 50 -1.11 -4.09 -1.64
N VAL A 51 -1.47 -4.03 -0.37
CA VAL A 51 -1.88 -5.18 0.43
C VAL A 51 -3.35 -5.04 0.76
N LEU A 52 -4.13 -6.10 0.56
CA LEU A 52 -5.50 -6.19 1.06
C LEU A 52 -5.53 -7.06 2.30
N CYS A 53 -6.06 -6.51 3.38
CA CYS A 53 -6.33 -7.20 4.63
C CYS A 53 -7.85 -7.18 4.90
N ILE A 54 -8.42 -8.28 5.38
CA ILE A 54 -9.82 -8.34 5.82
C ILE A 54 -9.85 -8.99 7.20
N ASP A 55 -10.39 -8.29 8.18
CA ASP A 55 -10.52 -8.70 9.58
C ASP A 55 -9.19 -9.19 10.19
N GLY A 56 -8.15 -8.40 9.96
CA GLY A 56 -6.79 -8.70 10.43
C GLY A 56 -6.09 -9.86 9.70
N LYS A 57 -6.70 -10.38 8.63
CA LYS A 57 -6.11 -11.46 7.81
C LYS A 57 -5.60 -10.90 6.49
N PHE A 58 -4.39 -11.30 6.12
CA PHE A 58 -3.83 -11.06 4.80
C PHE A 58 -4.65 -11.79 3.73
N ILE A 59 -5.06 -11.08 2.69
CA ILE A 59 -5.83 -11.64 1.57
C ILE A 59 -5.01 -11.64 0.28
N TYR A 60 -4.42 -10.50 -0.07
CA TYR A 60 -3.72 -10.36 -1.34
C TYR A 60 -2.60 -9.30 -1.28
N ASP A 61 -1.56 -9.51 -2.08
CA ASP A 61 -0.42 -8.61 -2.28
C ASP A 61 -0.16 -8.43 -3.77
N THR A 62 0.09 -7.19 -4.19
CA THR A 62 0.69 -6.91 -5.49
C THR A 62 1.82 -5.91 -5.32
N ARG A 63 2.82 -5.99 -6.20
CA ARG A 63 4.07 -5.24 -6.08
C ARG A 63 4.36 -4.43 -7.33
N PHE A 64 4.96 -3.27 -7.12
CA PHE A 64 5.31 -2.32 -8.18
C PHE A 64 6.66 -1.67 -7.91
N PRO A 65 7.42 -1.32 -8.98
CA PRO A 65 8.62 -0.49 -8.83
C PRO A 65 8.30 0.97 -8.45
N SER A 66 7.08 1.42 -8.71
CA SER A 66 6.56 2.75 -8.34
C SER A 66 5.05 2.67 -8.15
N ILE A 67 4.47 3.56 -7.34
CA ILE A 67 3.00 3.59 -7.14
C ILE A 67 2.31 3.85 -8.50
N PRO A 68 1.41 2.97 -8.96
CA PRO A 68 0.79 3.04 -10.28
C PRO A 68 -0.35 4.08 -10.33
N TRP A 69 -0.02 5.34 -10.09
CA TRP A 69 -0.98 6.45 -10.10
C TRP A 69 -1.71 6.54 -11.43
N GLY A 70 -3.05 6.60 -11.40
CA GLY A 70 -3.91 6.72 -12.58
C GLY A 70 -3.79 5.58 -13.60
N THR A 71 -3.06 4.51 -13.27
CA THR A 71 -2.77 3.39 -14.18
C THR A 71 -3.53 2.16 -13.72
N LYS A 72 -4.10 1.42 -14.68
CA LYS A 72 -4.81 0.16 -14.40
C LYS A 72 -3.81 -0.95 -14.08
N PHE A 73 -4.10 -1.78 -13.09
CA PHE A 73 -3.31 -2.95 -12.76
C PHE A 73 -4.19 -4.11 -12.28
N ALA A 74 -3.70 -5.34 -12.47
CA ALA A 74 -4.36 -6.53 -11.96
C ALA A 74 -4.17 -6.65 -10.44
N PHE A 75 -5.24 -6.99 -9.73
CA PHE A 75 -5.25 -7.23 -8.28
C PHE A 75 -6.23 -8.36 -7.97
N GLY A 76 -5.70 -9.58 -7.83
CA GLY A 76 -6.52 -10.78 -7.69
C GLY A 76 -7.35 -11.00 -8.96
N ASP A 77 -8.67 -11.07 -8.81
CA ASP A 77 -9.66 -11.19 -9.87
C ASP A 77 -10.14 -9.83 -10.42
N ARG A 78 -9.63 -8.71 -9.89
CA ARG A 78 -10.06 -7.36 -10.26
C ARG A 78 -9.01 -6.61 -11.06
N THR A 79 -9.46 -5.60 -11.79
CA THR A 79 -8.59 -4.57 -12.38
C THR A 79 -8.79 -3.29 -11.60
N LEU A 80 -7.76 -2.82 -10.91
CA LEU A 80 -7.83 -1.65 -10.04
C LEU A 80 -7.04 -0.47 -10.61
N ALA A 81 -7.36 0.73 -10.12
CA ALA A 81 -6.55 1.93 -10.29
C ALA A 81 -6.48 2.70 -8.97
N ILE A 82 -5.34 3.34 -8.71
CA ILE A 82 -5.16 4.25 -7.57
C ILE A 82 -5.19 5.68 -8.10
N ALA A 83 -6.11 6.49 -7.61
CA ALA A 83 -6.27 7.89 -8.02
C ALA A 83 -5.93 8.83 -6.86
N ARG A 84 -5.07 9.83 -7.09
CA ARG A 84 -4.86 10.91 -6.11
C ARG A 84 -6.04 11.88 -6.11
N SER A 85 -6.32 12.47 -4.96
CA SER A 85 -7.20 13.65 -4.93
C SER A 85 -6.52 14.81 -5.64
N LYS A 86 -7.33 15.73 -6.16
CA LYS A 86 -6.86 16.92 -6.89
C LYS A 86 -5.76 17.70 -6.14
N ARG A 87 -5.86 17.79 -4.81
CA ARG A 87 -4.90 18.50 -3.93
C ARG A 87 -3.49 17.87 -3.95
N TYR A 88 -3.40 16.55 -4.05
CA TYR A 88 -2.13 15.82 -4.00
C TYR A 88 -1.61 15.43 -5.38
N ALA A 89 -2.48 15.39 -6.40
CA ALA A 89 -2.08 15.17 -7.79
C ALA A 89 -1.17 16.30 -8.32
N THR A 90 -1.37 17.54 -7.87
CA THR A 90 -0.63 18.73 -8.34
C THR A 90 0.70 18.97 -7.61
N ARG A 91 1.04 18.18 -6.59
CA ARG A 91 2.25 18.39 -5.78
C ARG A 91 3.47 17.75 -6.43
N LYS A 92 4.56 18.51 -6.55
CA LYS A 92 5.87 18.02 -6.99
C LYS A 92 6.53 17.08 -5.97
N LYS A 93 6.29 17.30 -4.67
CA LYS A 93 6.81 16.45 -3.57
C LYS A 93 5.64 15.83 -2.81
N PRO A 94 5.57 14.49 -2.71
CA PRO A 94 4.50 13.80 -1.99
C PRO A 94 4.78 13.83 -0.47
N ILE A 95 4.65 15.00 0.15
CA ILE A 95 4.61 15.12 1.61
C ILE A 95 3.14 15.12 2.02
N PHE A 96 2.76 14.09 2.77
CA PHE A 96 1.40 13.91 3.28
C PHE A 96 1.39 14.17 4.79
N PRO A 97 0.58 15.12 5.28
CA PRO A 97 0.30 15.21 6.71
C PRO A 97 -0.25 13.87 7.21
N PRO A 98 0.02 13.42 8.44
CA PRO A 98 -0.57 12.20 9.00
C PRO A 98 -2.10 12.15 8.85
N TYR A 99 -2.63 11.01 8.44
CA TYR A 99 -4.07 10.72 8.30
C TYR A 99 -4.83 11.67 7.35
N ALA A 100 -4.12 12.35 6.45
CA ALA A 100 -4.77 13.18 5.44
C ALA A 100 -5.37 12.29 4.33
N PRO A 101 -6.58 12.59 3.81
CA PRO A 101 -7.14 11.87 2.67
C PRO A 101 -6.34 12.22 1.41
N VAL A 102 -5.58 11.26 0.88
CA VAL A 102 -4.65 11.49 -0.23
C VAL A 102 -5.19 10.94 -1.53
N ALA A 103 -5.70 9.71 -1.52
CA ALA A 103 -6.03 8.93 -2.71
C ALA A 103 -7.30 8.10 -2.52
N GLY A 104 -7.70 7.38 -3.55
CA GLY A 104 -8.75 6.38 -3.55
C GLY A 104 -8.40 5.21 -4.45
N ILE A 105 -8.97 4.05 -4.14
CA ILE A 105 -8.89 2.85 -4.97
C ILE A 105 -10.21 2.68 -5.70
N PHE A 106 -10.11 2.38 -7.00
CA PHE A 106 -11.25 2.19 -7.89
C PHE A 106 -11.14 0.84 -8.58
N ASP A 107 -12.25 0.12 -8.70
CA ASP A 107 -12.39 -0.96 -9.66
C ASP A 107 -12.65 -0.35 -11.04
N VAL A 108 -11.87 -0.77 -12.04
CA VAL A 108 -11.88 -0.25 -13.41
C VAL A 108 -11.97 -1.37 -14.44
N GLY A 109 -12.47 -2.54 -14.01
CA GLY A 109 -12.79 -3.67 -14.90
C GLY A 109 -14.05 -3.45 -15.74
N GLY A 110 -14.96 -2.58 -15.29
CA GLY A 110 -16.19 -2.22 -15.98
C GLY A 110 -16.08 -0.99 -16.90
N PRO A 111 -17.20 -0.55 -17.51
CA PRO A 111 -17.27 0.65 -18.34
C PRO A 111 -17.01 1.92 -17.52
N ASP A 112 -17.49 1.96 -16.28
CA ASP A 112 -17.35 3.08 -15.36
C ASP A 112 -16.53 2.69 -14.12
N PRO A 113 -15.60 3.54 -13.65
CA PRO A 113 -14.86 3.28 -12.42
C PRO A 113 -15.77 3.23 -11.18
N ILE A 114 -15.64 2.18 -10.37
CA ILE A 114 -16.39 2.00 -9.12
C ILE A 114 -15.46 2.30 -7.93
N PRO A 115 -15.77 3.27 -7.06
CA PRO A 115 -14.96 3.54 -5.87
C PRO A 115 -15.02 2.36 -4.90
N LEU A 116 -13.86 1.87 -4.46
CA LEU A 116 -13.75 0.76 -3.50
C LEU A 116 -13.39 1.25 -2.09
N ALA A 117 -12.35 2.06 -1.96
CA ALA A 117 -11.89 2.54 -0.65
C ALA A 117 -11.16 3.88 -0.73
N PRO A 118 -11.39 4.79 0.24
CA PRO A 118 -10.53 5.95 0.41
C PRO A 118 -9.16 5.49 0.92
N LEU A 119 -8.13 6.28 0.60
CA LEU A 119 -6.78 6.10 1.10
C LEU A 119 -6.32 7.38 1.80
N GLN A 120 -6.01 7.26 3.09
CA GLN A 120 -5.38 8.30 3.88
C GLN A 120 -3.90 8.02 4.08
N SER A 121 -3.09 9.05 4.29
CA SER A 121 -1.68 8.89 4.60
C SER A 121 -1.43 8.31 5.98
N ARG A 122 -0.32 7.59 6.10
CA ARG A 122 0.16 7.04 7.36
C ARG A 122 1.44 7.71 7.85
N PRO A 123 1.60 7.92 9.16
CA PRO A 123 2.88 8.36 9.70
C PRO A 123 3.96 7.32 9.37
N ILE A 124 5.08 7.80 8.81
CA ILE A 124 6.24 6.95 8.52
C ILE A 124 6.80 6.26 9.77
N THR A 125 6.56 6.85 10.94
CA THR A 125 6.97 6.33 12.26
C THR A 125 6.23 5.06 12.66
N GLU A 126 5.12 4.70 11.98
CA GLU A 126 4.43 3.42 12.17
C GLU A 126 5.02 2.29 11.29
N TYR A 127 6.28 2.42 10.87
CA TYR A 127 6.98 1.34 10.17
C TYR A 127 7.15 0.10 11.06
N TRP A 128 7.30 -1.05 10.42
CA TRP A 128 7.55 -2.31 11.10
C TRP A 128 8.57 -3.16 10.33
N ILE A 129 9.07 -4.22 10.95
CA ILE A 129 10.15 -5.04 10.41
C ILE A 129 9.67 -6.49 10.34
N GLU A 130 9.80 -7.13 9.17
CA GLU A 130 9.58 -8.56 8.96
C GLU A 130 10.92 -9.28 8.82
N ILE A 131 11.04 -10.46 9.44
CA ILE A 131 12.12 -11.41 9.14
C ILE A 131 11.52 -12.55 8.33
N LYS A 132 11.85 -12.62 7.04
CA LYS A 132 11.33 -13.64 6.11
C LYS A 132 12.46 -14.34 5.39
N SER A 133 12.58 -15.66 5.57
CA SER A 133 13.57 -16.50 4.87
C SER A 133 14.99 -15.90 4.91
N SER A 134 15.43 -15.49 6.09
CA SER A 134 16.74 -14.85 6.34
C SER A 134 16.91 -13.43 5.78
N ARG A 135 15.83 -12.77 5.35
CA ARG A 135 15.82 -11.35 4.94
C ARG A 135 15.13 -10.50 6.00
N LEU A 136 15.76 -9.37 6.32
CA LEU A 136 15.15 -8.28 7.06
C LEU A 136 14.46 -7.35 6.05
N ILE A 137 13.16 -7.15 6.22
CA ILE A 137 12.35 -6.27 5.36
C ILE A 137 11.78 -5.18 6.25
N ALA A 138 12.04 -3.92 5.91
CA ALA A 138 11.40 -2.78 6.53
C ALA A 138 10.16 -2.39 5.75
N HIS A 139 9.01 -2.40 6.41
CA HIS A 139 7.71 -2.06 5.85
C HIS A 139 7.35 -0.64 6.28
N VAL A 140 7.38 0.28 5.34
CA VAL A 140 7.10 1.69 5.56
C VAL A 140 5.69 2.00 5.04
N PRO A 141 4.69 2.20 5.91
CA PRO A 141 3.33 2.48 5.46
C PRO A 141 3.27 3.86 4.80
N ILE A 142 2.57 3.96 3.68
CA ILE A 142 2.41 5.22 2.94
C ILE A 142 0.95 5.66 3.03
N LEU A 143 0.04 4.80 2.58
CA LEU A 143 -1.40 5.06 2.64
C LEU A 143 -2.16 3.85 3.18
N GLU A 144 -3.29 4.08 3.85
CA GLU A 144 -4.19 3.02 4.30
C GLU A 144 -5.65 3.39 4.08
N THR A 145 -6.52 2.39 4.07
CA THR A 145 -7.96 2.62 4.26
C THR A 145 -8.22 3.12 5.69
N PRO A 146 -8.90 4.27 5.87
CA PRO A 146 -9.23 4.75 7.20
C PRO A 146 -10.14 3.76 7.94
N ILE A 147 -9.87 3.59 9.23
CA ILE A 147 -10.81 2.96 10.15
C ILE A 147 -11.96 3.96 10.28
N ILE A 148 -13.15 3.61 9.78
CA ILE A 148 -14.33 4.48 9.61
C ILE A 148 -14.30 5.24 8.28
N SER A 149 -15.23 4.92 7.37
CA SER A 149 -15.70 5.94 6.44
C SER A 149 -17.13 5.68 5.98
N SER A 150 -17.95 6.72 6.11
CA SER A 150 -19.22 6.91 5.41
C SER A 150 -19.08 6.75 3.90
N ASP A 151 -20.16 6.41 3.22
CA ASP A 151 -20.20 6.03 1.80
C ASP A 151 -19.82 7.15 0.79
N ASN A 152 -19.71 8.42 1.20
CA ASN A 152 -19.64 9.59 0.29
C ASN A 152 -18.23 10.20 0.03
N TRP A 153 -17.16 9.41 0.05
CA TRP A 153 -15.78 9.95 0.02
C TRP A 153 -15.22 10.30 -1.39
N TYR A 154 -15.82 9.83 -2.48
CA TYR A 154 -15.16 9.75 -3.80
C TYR A 154 -15.25 11.01 -4.69
N ALA A 155 -16.02 12.04 -4.32
CA ALA A 155 -16.36 13.18 -5.19
C ALA A 155 -15.17 14.05 -5.69
N ASN A 156 -13.96 13.88 -5.15
CA ASN A 156 -12.79 14.71 -5.44
C ASN A 156 -11.58 13.94 -6.03
N PHE A 157 -11.80 12.70 -6.48
CA PHE A 157 -10.77 11.84 -7.07
C PHE A 157 -11.00 11.70 -8.58
N SER A 158 -9.92 11.70 -9.36
CA SER A 158 -10.00 11.42 -10.80
C SER A 158 -9.10 10.25 -11.15
N VAL A 159 -9.72 9.19 -11.69
CA VAL A 159 -9.05 7.94 -12.08
C VAL A 159 -8.09 8.17 -13.26
N THR A 160 -8.39 9.16 -14.10
CA THR A 160 -7.48 9.65 -15.14
C THR A 160 -6.74 10.88 -14.61
N GLU A 161 -5.50 10.72 -14.15
CA GLU A 161 -4.70 11.84 -13.65
C GLU A 161 -4.23 12.75 -14.80
N SER A 162 -5.08 13.68 -15.26
CA SER A 162 -4.74 14.71 -16.25
C SER A 162 -4.45 16.09 -15.62
N TYR A 163 -4.05 16.11 -14.35
CA TYR A 163 -3.77 17.36 -13.63
C TYR A 163 -2.40 17.92 -14.05
N SER A 164 -2.41 18.78 -15.06
CA SER A 164 -1.23 19.56 -15.45
C SER A 164 -0.98 20.71 -14.46
N TYR A 165 0.26 20.85 -14.01
CA TYR A 165 0.70 22.06 -13.32
C TYR A 165 0.72 23.19 -14.35
N SER A 166 -0.16 24.19 -14.23
CA SER A 166 0.03 25.46 -14.94
C SER A 166 1.13 26.21 -14.19
N PRO A 167 2.32 26.45 -14.80
CA PRO A 167 3.30 27.29 -14.15
C PRO A 167 2.71 28.69 -13.96
N GLU A 168 2.52 29.09 -12.72
CA GLU A 168 2.00 30.40 -12.36
C GLU A 168 2.75 31.54 -13.08
N VAL A 169 1.94 32.51 -13.46
CA VAL A 169 2.21 33.79 -14.09
C VAL A 169 3.48 34.45 -13.54
N LYS A 170 4.40 34.83 -14.43
CA LYS A 170 5.57 35.65 -14.07
C LYS A 170 5.10 36.92 -13.36
N PRO A 171 5.74 37.32 -12.24
CA PRO A 171 5.46 38.63 -11.68
C PRO A 171 5.79 39.69 -12.74
N VAL A 172 4.80 40.50 -13.09
CA VAL A 172 5.03 41.74 -13.83
C VAL A 172 5.75 42.66 -12.86
N VAL A 173 7.07 42.72 -12.97
CA VAL A 173 7.86 43.78 -12.33
C VAL A 173 7.66 45.02 -13.19
N THR A 174 6.77 45.91 -12.77
CA THR A 174 6.73 47.27 -13.29
C THR A 174 7.82 48.06 -12.55
N ALA A 175 8.92 48.35 -13.23
CA ALA A 175 9.91 49.29 -12.73
C ALA A 175 9.38 50.73 -12.93
N THR A 176 9.28 51.49 -11.83
CA THR A 176 9.20 52.96 -11.83
C THR A 176 10.59 53.55 -11.82
#